data_AF-A0A1H2R0T8-F1
#
_entry.id   AF-A0A1H2R0T8-F1
#
_cell.length_a   1.000
_cell.length_b   1.000
_cell.length_c   1.000
_cell.angle_alpha   90.00
_cell.angle_beta   90.00
_cell.angle_gamma   90.00
#
_symmetry.space_group_name_H-M   'P 1'
#
loop_
_entity.id
_entity.type
_entity.pdbx_description
1 polymer ?
#
loop_
_entity_poly.entity_id
_entity_poly.type
_entity_poly.pdbx_seq_one_letter_code
_entity_poly.pdbx_strand_id
1 'polypeptide(L)'
;MWFKFISYLKFLFKSTNEHGVHSPFVFNYVTKCLYSKKKLNRDKGINALLKSISYFNIKNVESIELQNINELIQKQFPTIQFGTAPFDLIIVDNLEVSTLENQISEGKLHNDSMIWINSIYANKETLVQWEAIINSPLISVSINMHHCGVLFFRKEQVKEHFTIRI
;
A
#
# COMPACT_ATOMS: atom_id res chain seq x y z
N MET A 1 -22.26 -4.10 -1.80
CA MET A 1 -22.40 -2.64 -1.56
C MET A 1 -22.56 -2.29 -0.08
N TRP A 2 -23.49 -2.92 0.65
CA TRP A 2 -23.72 -2.65 2.08
C TRP A 2 -22.47 -2.84 2.97
N PHE A 3 -21.73 -3.94 2.78
CA PHE A 3 -20.47 -4.19 3.49
C PHE A 3 -19.44 -3.05 3.32
N LYS A 4 -19.24 -2.58 2.08
CA LYS A 4 -18.30 -1.50 1.77
C LYS A 4 -18.70 -0.20 2.48
N PHE A 5 -20.00 0.12 2.45
CA PHE A 5 -20.55 1.30 3.10
C PHE A 5 -20.35 1.27 4.63
N ILE A 6 -20.75 0.17 5.29
CA ILE A 6 -20.55 0.02 6.74
C ILE A 6 -19.07 0.06 7.10
N SER A 7 -18.22 -0.62 6.31
CA SER A 7 -16.78 -0.63 6.56
C SER A 7 -16.18 0.77 6.41
N TYR A 8 -16.69 1.59 5.49
CA TYR A 8 -16.28 2.98 5.36
C TYR A 8 -16.68 3.81 6.58
N LEU A 9 -17.91 3.66 7.08
CA LEU A 9 -18.33 4.35 8.31
C LEU A 9 -17.45 3.96 9.50
N LYS A 10 -17.21 2.65 9.69
CA LYS A 10 -16.30 2.15 10.74
C LYS A 10 -14.89 2.71 10.58
N PHE A 11 -14.38 2.76 9.35
CA PHE A 11 -13.09 3.36 9.05
C PHE A 11 -13.05 4.84 9.45
N LEU A 12 -14.09 5.64 9.13
CA LEU A 12 -14.12 7.06 9.48
C LEU A 12 -14.05 7.30 11.00
N PHE A 13 -14.66 6.43 11.81
CA PHE A 13 -14.58 6.53 13.27
C PHE A 13 -13.22 6.12 13.85
N LYS A 14 -12.47 5.25 13.14
CA LYS A 14 -11.16 4.74 13.59
C LYS A 14 -9.98 5.54 13.02
N SER A 15 -10.15 6.12 11.84
CA SER A 15 -9.08 6.77 11.09
C SER A 15 -8.62 8.04 11.80
N THR A 16 -7.31 8.26 11.80
CA THR A 16 -6.68 9.50 12.24
C THR A 16 -6.08 10.25 11.05
N ASN A 17 -5.59 11.45 11.33
CA ASN A 17 -4.81 12.25 10.40
C ASN A 17 -3.35 12.32 10.90
N GLU A 18 -2.57 13.32 10.49
CA GLU A 18 -1.16 13.49 10.86
C GLU A 18 -0.92 13.55 12.38
N HIS A 19 -1.89 14.03 13.15
CA HIS A 19 -1.77 14.21 14.60
C HIS A 19 -1.78 12.88 15.40
N GLY A 20 -2.26 11.79 14.80
CA GLY A 20 -2.21 10.46 15.42
C GLY A 20 -1.06 9.59 14.92
N VAL A 21 -0.11 10.17 14.16
CA VAL A 21 1.02 9.45 13.60
C VAL A 21 2.28 9.76 14.40
N HIS A 22 2.74 8.77 15.17
CA HIS A 22 3.93 8.90 16.02
C HIS A 22 5.23 8.43 15.33
N SER A 23 5.11 7.70 14.22
CA SER A 23 6.24 7.22 13.42
C SER A 23 6.74 8.33 12.49
N PRO A 24 8.00 8.82 12.60
CA PRO A 24 8.53 9.88 11.73
C PRO A 24 8.51 9.51 10.25
N PHE A 25 8.70 8.23 9.92
CA PHE A 25 8.57 7.71 8.56
C PHE A 25 7.15 7.88 8.04
N VAL A 26 6.16 7.38 8.79
CA VAL A 26 4.74 7.46 8.38
C VAL A 26 4.27 8.90 8.37
N PHE A 27 4.70 9.73 9.33
CA PHE A 27 4.35 11.15 9.38
C PHE A 27 4.82 11.89 8.13
N ASN A 28 6.07 11.66 7.71
CA ASN A 28 6.60 12.23 6.47
C ASN A 28 5.85 11.70 5.24
N TYR A 29 5.58 10.40 5.17
CA TYR A 29 4.82 9.82 4.07
C TYR A 29 3.40 10.42 3.99
N VAL A 30 2.69 10.54 5.10
CA VAL A 30 1.34 11.14 5.15
C VAL A 30 1.38 12.60 4.71
N THR A 31 2.22 13.41 5.34
CA THR A 31 2.20 14.87 5.15
C THR A 31 2.81 15.32 3.83
N LYS A 32 3.89 14.68 3.37
CA LYS A 32 4.62 15.07 2.15
C LYS A 32 4.12 14.36 0.89
N CYS A 33 3.57 13.15 1.02
CA CYS A 33 3.06 12.38 -0.11
C CYS A 33 1.53 12.38 -0.15
N LEU A 34 0.88 11.72 0.83
CA LEU A 34 -0.56 11.44 0.75
C LEU A 34 -1.39 12.73 0.74
N TYR A 35 -1.05 13.70 1.58
CA TYR A 35 -1.74 15.00 1.68
C TYR A 35 -1.31 16.03 0.64
N SER A 36 -0.40 15.68 -0.27
CA SER A 36 -0.07 16.54 -1.40
C SER A 36 -1.33 16.93 -2.17
N LYS A 37 -1.48 18.22 -2.46
CA LYS A 37 -2.62 18.75 -3.24
C LYS A 37 -2.66 18.24 -4.67
N LYS A 38 -1.53 17.76 -5.21
CA LYS A 38 -1.44 17.24 -6.58
C LYS A 38 -2.31 15.99 -6.72
N LYS A 39 -3.34 16.06 -7.56
CA LYS A 39 -4.22 14.92 -7.87
C LYS A 39 -3.79 14.28 -9.19
N LEU A 40 -3.28 13.05 -9.12
CA LEU A 40 -2.82 12.26 -10.27
C LEU A 40 -3.91 11.33 -10.81
N ASN A 41 -4.90 10.96 -9.99
CA ASN A 41 -6.04 10.15 -10.43
C ASN A 41 -7.34 10.55 -9.69
N ARG A 42 -8.50 10.22 -10.28
CA ARG A 42 -9.82 10.40 -9.65
C ARG A 42 -10.05 9.39 -8.54
N ASP A 43 -9.65 8.13 -8.76
CA ASP A 43 -9.70 7.08 -7.75
C ASP A 43 -8.70 7.38 -6.63
N LYS A 44 -9.14 7.31 -5.37
CA LYS A 44 -8.30 7.68 -4.22
C LYS A 44 -7.16 6.68 -3.98
N GLY A 45 -7.41 5.39 -4.18
CA GLY A 45 -6.41 4.35 -4.02
C GLY A 45 -5.31 4.47 -5.08
N ILE A 46 -5.69 4.60 -6.35
CA ILE A 46 -4.75 4.80 -7.46
C ILE A 46 -4.04 6.15 -7.31
N ASN A 47 -4.73 7.20 -6.86
CA ASN A 47 -4.09 8.49 -6.60
C ASN A 47 -3.01 8.39 -5.51
N ALA A 48 -3.26 7.63 -4.44
CA ALA A 48 -2.25 7.34 -3.42
C ALA A 48 -1.07 6.56 -4.03
N LEU A 49 -1.34 5.48 -4.77
CA LEU A 49 -0.33 4.68 -5.46
C LEU A 49 0.62 5.54 -6.33
N LEU A 50 0.06 6.36 -7.23
CA LEU A 50 0.87 7.19 -8.14
C LEU A 50 1.68 8.25 -7.39
N LYS A 51 1.14 8.80 -6.30
CA LYS A 51 1.90 9.73 -5.45
C LYS A 51 3.06 8.99 -4.77
N SER A 52 2.83 7.78 -4.27
CA SER A 52 3.85 6.96 -3.61
C SER A 52 4.97 6.58 -4.56
N ILE A 53 4.65 6.25 -5.81
CA ILE A 53 5.65 6.02 -6.87
C ILE A 53 6.62 7.20 -6.98
N SER A 54 6.08 8.42 -7.07
CA SER A 54 6.91 9.64 -7.17
C SER A 54 7.66 9.94 -5.86
N TYR A 55 7.04 9.71 -4.71
CA TYR A 55 7.61 10.06 -3.41
C TYR A 55 8.79 9.15 -3.01
N PHE A 56 8.66 7.84 -3.25
CA PHE A 56 9.68 6.86 -2.94
C PHE A 56 10.69 6.66 -4.08
N ASN A 57 10.54 7.38 -5.20
CA ASN A 57 11.40 7.24 -6.39
C ASN A 57 11.48 5.78 -6.88
N ILE A 58 10.31 5.15 -6.97
CA ILE A 58 10.13 3.75 -7.39
C ILE A 58 10.65 3.55 -8.82
N LYS A 59 11.43 2.48 -9.05
CA LYS A 59 11.98 2.13 -10.36
C LYS A 59 11.52 0.75 -10.82
N ASN A 60 11.58 -0.23 -9.93
CA ASN A 60 11.27 -1.63 -10.23
C ASN A 60 9.91 -1.99 -9.63
N VAL A 61 8.96 -2.38 -10.47
CA VAL A 61 7.59 -2.67 -10.09
C VAL A 61 7.20 -4.08 -10.48
N GLU A 62 6.46 -4.76 -9.60
CA GLU A 62 5.70 -5.95 -9.95
C GLU A 62 4.21 -5.66 -9.80
N SER A 63 3.41 -6.13 -10.76
CA SER A 63 1.95 -6.03 -10.70
C SER A 63 1.36 -7.43 -10.78
N ILE A 64 0.57 -7.82 -9.77
CA ILE A 64 -0.05 -9.13 -9.71
C ILE A 64 -1.56 -8.91 -9.82
N GLU A 65 -2.15 -9.51 -10.87
CA GLU A 65 -3.61 -9.60 -11.07
C GLU A 65 -4.38 -8.28 -11.23
N LEU A 66 -3.72 -7.11 -11.32
CA LEU A 66 -4.38 -5.82 -11.57
C LEU A 66 -4.39 -5.46 -13.07
N GLN A 67 -5.54 -5.61 -13.73
CA GLN A 67 -5.68 -5.24 -15.15
C GLN A 67 -5.42 -3.73 -15.38
N ASN A 68 -4.74 -3.42 -16.48
CA ASN A 68 -4.47 -2.05 -16.98
C ASN A 68 -3.63 -1.13 -16.07
N ILE A 69 -3.13 -1.61 -14.92
CA ILE A 69 -2.33 -0.76 -14.02
C ILE A 69 -0.98 -0.39 -14.61
N ASN A 70 -0.35 -1.33 -15.31
CA ASN A 70 0.98 -1.13 -15.90
C ASN A 70 0.95 -0.08 -16.98
N GLU A 71 -0.08 -0.10 -17.84
CA GLU A 71 -0.27 0.91 -18.88
C GLU A 71 -0.46 2.31 -18.28
N LEU A 72 -1.26 2.41 -17.22
CA LEU A 72 -1.51 3.65 -16.51
C LEU A 72 -0.24 4.20 -15.86
N ILE A 73 0.55 3.33 -15.21
CA ILE A 73 1.81 3.71 -14.58
C ILE A 73 2.83 4.11 -15.65
N GLN A 74 3.01 3.30 -16.70
CA GLN A 74 3.98 3.56 -17.77
C GLN A 74 3.72 4.90 -18.46
N LYS A 75 2.44 5.26 -18.68
CA LYS A 75 2.05 6.55 -19.24
C LYS A 75 2.48 7.73 -18.36
N GLN A 76 2.42 7.57 -17.04
CA GLN A 76 2.74 8.63 -16.08
C GLN A 76 4.22 8.65 -15.68
N PHE A 77 4.88 7.49 -15.72
CA PHE A 77 6.24 7.24 -15.29
C PHE A 77 6.97 6.32 -16.30
N PRO A 78 7.42 6.86 -17.46
CA PRO A 78 7.98 6.05 -18.54
C PRO A 78 9.29 5.32 -18.21
N THR A 79 9.94 5.68 -17.10
CA THR A 79 11.22 5.10 -16.67
C THR A 79 11.06 3.89 -15.75
N ILE A 80 9.84 3.54 -15.37
CA ILE A 80 9.58 2.35 -14.54
C ILE A 80 9.86 1.08 -15.33
N GLN A 81 10.45 0.10 -14.66
CA GLN A 81 10.72 -1.24 -15.16
C GLN A 81 9.77 -2.22 -14.46
N PHE A 82 9.16 -3.10 -15.25
CA PHE A 82 8.27 -4.15 -14.73
C PHE A 82 8.97 -5.51 -14.78
N GLY A 83 8.69 -6.39 -13.80
CA GLY A 83 9.17 -7.77 -13.80
C GLY A 83 10.66 -7.98 -13.47
N THR A 84 11.37 -6.91 -13.10
CA THR A 84 12.81 -6.98 -12.75
C THR A 84 12.99 -6.85 -11.24
N ALA A 85 13.31 -7.96 -10.57
CA ALA A 85 13.63 -7.97 -9.14
C ALA A 85 15.07 -7.46 -8.86
N PRO A 86 15.35 -6.90 -7.67
CA PRO A 86 14.43 -6.72 -6.55
C PRO A 86 13.45 -5.56 -6.79
N PHE A 87 12.22 -5.72 -6.28
CA PHE A 87 11.13 -4.78 -6.50
C PHE A 87 11.08 -3.70 -5.43
N ASP A 88 11.01 -2.44 -5.86
CA ASP A 88 10.74 -1.31 -4.98
C ASP A 88 9.25 -1.28 -4.59
N LEU A 89 8.37 -1.73 -5.49
CA LEU A 89 6.92 -1.72 -5.30
C LEU A 89 6.27 -2.99 -5.88
N ILE A 90 5.45 -3.66 -5.08
CA ILE A 90 4.51 -4.69 -5.56
C ILE A 90 3.08 -4.14 -5.48
N ILE A 91 2.32 -4.27 -6.56
CA ILE A 91 0.93 -3.85 -6.69
C ILE A 91 0.07 -5.10 -6.83
N VAL A 92 -0.89 -5.28 -5.93
CA VAL A 92 -1.75 -6.47 -5.91
C VAL A 92 -3.20 -6.12 -5.62
N ASP A 93 -4.15 -6.92 -6.11
CA ASP A 93 -5.55 -6.86 -5.66
C ASP A 93 -5.73 -7.60 -4.32
N ASN A 94 -5.00 -8.69 -4.13
CA ASN A 94 -5.03 -9.52 -2.95
C ASN A 94 -3.65 -10.10 -2.68
N LEU A 95 -3.33 -10.38 -1.41
CA LEU A 95 -2.06 -10.97 -1.01
C LEU A 95 -2.25 -11.99 0.10
N GLU A 96 -1.87 -13.22 -0.19
CA GLU A 96 -1.71 -14.26 0.82
C GLU A 96 -0.34 -14.16 1.51
N VAL A 97 -0.28 -14.57 2.78
CA VAL A 97 0.95 -14.55 3.59
C VAL A 97 2.02 -15.46 2.98
N SER A 98 1.63 -16.63 2.47
CA SER A 98 2.52 -17.59 1.79
C SER A 98 3.16 -16.99 0.54
N THR A 99 2.38 -16.31 -0.29
CA THR A 99 2.89 -15.61 -1.47
C THR A 99 3.92 -14.56 -1.07
N LEU A 100 3.65 -13.80 -0.01
CA LEU A 100 4.60 -12.83 0.52
C LEU A 100 5.91 -13.50 1.01
N GLU A 101 5.81 -14.58 1.78
CA GLU A 101 6.96 -15.35 2.27
C GLU A 101 7.82 -15.86 1.12
N ASN A 102 7.20 -16.34 0.04
CA ASN A 102 7.90 -16.80 -1.15
C ASN A 102 8.67 -15.65 -1.82
N GLN A 103 8.05 -14.47 -2.00
CA GLN A 103 8.73 -13.32 -2.59
C GLN A 103 9.94 -12.86 -1.76
N ILE A 104 9.84 -12.89 -0.44
CA ILE A 104 10.95 -12.54 0.46
C ILE A 104 12.07 -13.60 0.38
N SER A 105 11.73 -14.89 0.44
CA SER A 105 12.73 -15.97 0.42
C SER A 105 13.45 -16.09 -0.92
N GLU A 106 12.79 -15.75 -2.03
CA GLU A 106 13.38 -15.64 -3.36
C GLU A 106 14.25 -14.38 -3.55
N GLY A 107 14.35 -13.51 -2.53
CA GLY A 107 15.15 -12.29 -2.59
C GLY A 107 14.56 -11.21 -3.50
N LYS A 108 13.24 -11.27 -3.79
CA LYS A 108 12.55 -10.31 -4.67
C LYS A 108 12.22 -8.99 -3.98
N LEU A 109 12.26 -8.95 -2.65
CA LEU A 109 11.97 -7.78 -1.82
C LEU A 109 13.19 -7.36 -1.00
N HIS A 110 13.30 -6.06 -0.72
CA HIS A 110 14.33 -5.44 0.12
C HIS A 110 13.70 -4.64 1.27
N ASN A 111 14.53 -4.11 2.18
CA ASN A 111 14.09 -3.44 3.41
C ASN A 111 13.10 -2.28 3.19
N ASP A 112 13.28 -1.57 2.07
CA ASP A 112 12.48 -0.40 1.71
C ASP A 112 11.37 -0.69 0.70
N SER A 113 11.19 -1.97 0.31
CA SER A 113 10.11 -2.34 -0.61
C SER A 113 8.75 -2.00 -0.01
N MET A 114 7.87 -1.53 -0.88
CA MET A 114 6.48 -1.22 -0.57
C MET A 114 5.56 -2.25 -1.21
N ILE A 115 4.53 -2.70 -0.49
CA ILE A 115 3.40 -3.39 -1.11
C ILE A 115 2.19 -2.46 -1.06
N TRP A 116 1.55 -2.27 -2.21
CA TRP A 116 0.28 -1.58 -2.33
C TRP A 116 -0.81 -2.60 -2.67
N ILE A 117 -1.83 -2.67 -1.81
CA ILE A 117 -2.96 -3.59 -1.95
C ILE A 117 -4.19 -2.77 -2.31
N ASN A 118 -4.80 -3.09 -3.45
CA ASN A 118 -6.03 -2.45 -3.89
C ASN A 118 -7.20 -2.84 -2.98
N SER A 119 -8.08 -1.89 -2.67
CA SER A 119 -9.44 -2.15 -2.16
C SER A 119 -9.53 -3.22 -1.06
N ILE A 120 -8.84 -3.03 0.07
CA ILE A 120 -8.83 -3.97 1.22
C ILE A 120 -10.22 -4.24 1.82
N TYR A 121 -11.22 -3.40 1.52
CA TYR A 121 -12.64 -3.60 1.86
C TYR A 121 -13.51 -4.03 0.67
N ALA A 122 -12.95 -4.63 -0.38
CA ALA A 122 -13.71 -5.09 -1.54
C ALA A 122 -14.84 -6.04 -1.14
N ASN A 123 -14.55 -6.99 -0.26
CA ASN A 123 -15.50 -7.90 0.36
C ASN A 123 -15.00 -8.36 1.74
N LYS A 124 -15.71 -9.29 2.38
CA LYS A 124 -15.31 -9.79 3.71
C LYS A 124 -14.01 -10.59 3.67
N GLU A 125 -13.77 -11.31 2.58
CA GLU A 125 -12.57 -12.15 2.40
C GLU A 125 -11.32 -11.30 2.27
N THR A 126 -11.35 -10.22 1.46
CA THR A 126 -10.22 -9.28 1.35
C THR A 126 -9.88 -8.61 2.67
N LEU A 127 -10.89 -8.35 3.52
CA LEU A 127 -10.66 -7.82 4.86
C LEU A 127 -9.98 -8.86 5.76
N VAL A 128 -10.40 -10.12 5.70
CA VAL A 128 -9.75 -11.21 6.46
C VAL A 128 -8.30 -11.41 6.01
N GLN A 129 -8.03 -11.35 4.71
CA GLN A 129 -6.67 -11.43 4.17
C GLN A 129 -5.82 -10.24 4.61
N TRP A 130 -6.37 -9.02 4.58
CA TRP A 130 -5.71 -7.84 5.12
C TRP A 130 -5.40 -7.98 6.62
N GLU A 131 -6.34 -8.49 7.41
CA GLU A 131 -6.11 -8.72 8.85
C GLU A 131 -5.05 -9.80 9.09
N ALA A 132 -5.00 -10.84 8.26
CA ALA A 132 -3.96 -11.87 8.33
C ALA A 132 -2.56 -11.30 7.99
N ILE A 133 -2.44 -10.53 6.91
CA ILE A 133 -1.15 -10.01 6.44
C ILE A 133 -0.55 -9.00 7.42
N ILE A 134 -1.35 -8.10 8.00
CA ILE A 134 -0.83 -7.14 9.00
C ILE A 134 -0.41 -7.82 10.29
N ASN A 135 -0.94 -9.01 10.59
CA ASN A 135 -0.52 -9.81 11.75
C ASN A 135 0.76 -10.63 11.49
N SER A 136 1.20 -10.78 10.24
CA SER A 136 2.48 -11.44 9.91
C SER A 136 3.68 -10.73 10.55
N PRO A 137 4.63 -11.46 11.16
CA PRO A 137 5.84 -10.87 11.73
C PRO A 137 6.77 -10.22 10.69
N LEU A 138 6.53 -10.48 9.40
CA LEU A 138 7.27 -9.88 8.29
C LEU A 138 6.94 -8.39 8.10
N ILE A 139 5.75 -7.95 8.50
CA ILE A 139 5.31 -6.58 8.31
C ILE A 139 5.70 -5.73 9.51
N SER A 140 6.49 -4.69 9.24
CA SER A 140 6.87 -3.66 10.21
C SER A 140 5.84 -2.52 10.25
N VAL A 141 5.37 -2.03 9.11
CA VAL A 141 4.42 -0.93 9.05
C VAL A 141 3.29 -1.30 8.12
N SER A 142 2.07 -1.13 8.60
CA SER A 142 0.85 -1.26 7.79
C SER A 142 0.01 0.00 7.88
N ILE A 143 -0.53 0.44 6.75
CA ILE A 143 -1.35 1.65 6.65
C ILE A 143 -2.64 1.30 5.93
N ASN A 144 -3.76 1.36 6.66
CA ASN A 144 -5.10 1.24 6.13
C ASN A 144 -5.63 2.62 5.72
N MET A 145 -5.92 2.81 4.44
CA MET A 145 -6.50 4.04 3.88
C MET A 145 -7.92 3.85 3.35
N HIS A 146 -8.58 2.76 3.75
CA HIS A 146 -9.87 2.24 3.25
C HIS A 146 -9.90 1.85 1.77
N HIS A 147 -9.52 2.77 0.90
CA HIS A 147 -9.48 2.57 -0.56
C HIS A 147 -8.34 1.65 -0.99
N CYS A 148 -7.28 1.59 -0.19
CA CYS A 148 -6.11 0.74 -0.38
C CYS A 148 -5.43 0.48 0.97
N GLY A 149 -4.57 -0.54 0.98
CA GLY A 149 -3.64 -0.83 2.06
C GLY A 149 -2.20 -0.67 1.58
N VAL A 150 -1.30 -0.28 2.47
CA VAL A 150 0.14 -0.22 2.19
C VAL A 150 0.91 -0.94 3.29
N LEU A 151 1.92 -1.73 2.91
CA LEU A 151 2.78 -2.50 3.81
C LEU A 151 4.26 -2.19 3.55
N PHE A 152 5.08 -2.25 4.62
CA PHE A 152 6.54 -2.09 4.57
C PHE A 152 7.27 -3.10 5.49
N PHE A 153 8.53 -3.40 5.15
CA PHE A 153 9.40 -4.42 5.79
C PHE A 153 10.60 -3.84 6.57
N ARG A 154 10.53 -2.55 6.89
CA ARG A 154 11.60 -1.77 7.49
C ARG A 154 12.04 -2.33 8.84
N LYS A 155 13.21 -2.97 8.88
CA LYS A 155 13.76 -3.64 10.07
C LYS A 155 14.08 -2.67 11.21
N GLU A 156 14.29 -1.40 10.91
CA GLU A 156 14.56 -0.35 11.89
C GLU A 156 13.30 0.23 12.55
N GLN A 157 12.10 -0.23 12.14
CA GLN A 157 10.83 0.20 12.71
C GLN A 157 10.18 -0.94 13.51
N VAL A 158 9.62 -0.59 14.65
CA VAL A 158 8.76 -1.52 15.40
C VAL A 158 7.48 -1.76 14.63
N LYS A 159 6.85 -2.91 14.91
CA LYS A 159 5.60 -3.28 14.25
C LYS A 159 4.47 -2.32 14.63
N GLU A 160 3.92 -1.60 13.65
CA GLU A 160 2.85 -0.63 13.84
C GLU A 160 1.78 -0.71 12.75
N HIS A 161 0.54 -0.41 13.14
CA HIS A 161 -0.61 -0.32 12.24
C HIS A 161 -1.27 1.05 12.34
N PHE A 162 -1.38 1.74 11.21
CA PHE A 162 -2.00 3.05 11.10
C PHE A 162 -3.30 2.95 10.29
N THR A 163 -4.32 3.70 10.70
CA THR A 163 -5.54 3.91 9.92
C THR A 163 -5.61 5.39 9.55
N ILE A 164 -5.36 5.72 8.28
CA ILE A 164 -5.15 7.11 7.83
C ILE A 164 -6.21 7.51 6.82
N ARG A 165 -6.84 8.67 7.05
CA ARG A 165 -7.81 9.25 6.12
C ARG A 165 -7.12 10.02 4.99
N ILE A 166 -7.51 9.74 3.73
CA ILE A 166 -7.02 10.40 2.50
C ILE A 166 -8.15 10.89 1.57
#